data_AF-A0A1G2ZLN7-F1
#
_entry.id   AF-A0A1G2ZLN7-F1
#
_cell.length_a   1.000
_cell.length_b   1.000
_cell.length_c   1.000
_cell.angle_alpha   90.00
_cell.angle_beta   90.00
_cell.angle_gamma   90.00
#
_symmetry.space_group_name_H-M   'P 1'
#
loop_
_entity.id
_entity.type
_entity.pdbx_description
1 polymer ?
#
loop_
_entity_poly.entity_id
_entity_poly.type
_entity_poly.pdbx_seq_one_letter_code
_entity_poly.pdbx_strand_id
1 'polypeptide(L)'
;SCNNDRGNMGGSPNNLAANSTIATHKTKVNWLEWSNSAFKKAREEDKPILLDISAVWCHWCHVMDETTYGDEDVAKLINTHFIPIRIDTDKRPDINDRYNMGGWPTTAFLTPEGKIIAGATYVPPEQMTDILDKVRNGYSSSKQVILDEIAKRDKNIETIRSGSASKKTVLSRDIMEKTVDSVVGSYDSFYGGFGGAPKFPMINSLNLLLQNYYETKSDTTKSIIIKTLTAMSTRGMYDSIDGGFFRYSTNESWTVPHFEKMSEDNAGFIKLYLEAYQLTGEKLFKDKAVETIKYVLSSLANKDRFIFYGSQDADENYYIKSVDERRRLAPPYTDKTAYTNWDCMMSSSFLKAAAILAEEDRELSNRIETFALENISFLIHNAFDRENGMMHYHDGEKAYAPYLLRDQVWMIKIELDAYEYTGERPYLEYAEELTDLMLKNFWSESENGLMDTIQTNSTKSNGELAVHKKNLSENALAAECLIRLYHITGEKYYKNRAEAILSGFPDYSNNYSHFTSEYAEA
;
A
#
# COMPACT_ATOMS: atom_id res chain seq x y z
N SER A 1 -55.71 -6.01 29.10
CA SER A 1 -56.76 -4.99 28.85
C SER A 1 -56.08 -3.63 28.85
N CYS A 2 -55.72 -3.13 27.66
CA CYS A 2 -56.41 -2.04 26.93
C CYS A 2 -56.06 -0.65 27.50
N ASN A 3 -55.72 0.41 26.76
CA ASN A 3 -55.49 0.73 25.34
C ASN A 3 -54.77 2.11 25.38
N ASN A 4 -53.73 2.39 24.59
CA ASN A 4 -53.73 2.83 23.17
C ASN A 4 -54.43 4.17 22.89
N ASP A 5 -53.65 5.20 22.49
CA ASP A 5 -53.84 6.04 21.29
C ASP A 5 -52.62 6.99 21.13
N ARG A 6 -51.73 6.76 20.15
CA ARG A 6 -51.74 7.15 18.73
C ARG A 6 -51.37 8.62 18.47
N GLY A 7 -50.14 8.80 17.98
CA GLY A 7 -49.66 9.99 17.28
C GLY A 7 -48.66 9.57 16.21
N ASN A 8 -49.19 9.26 15.02
CA ASN A 8 -48.46 8.90 13.81
C ASN A 8 -47.90 10.18 13.16
N MET A 9 -46.58 10.33 13.04
CA MET A 9 -45.97 11.26 12.09
C MET A 9 -44.83 10.56 11.36
N GLY A 10 -45.03 10.38 10.06
CA GLY A 10 -44.07 9.78 9.15
C GLY A 10 -42.80 10.61 9.07
N GLY A 11 -41.67 9.96 9.36
CA GLY A 11 -40.35 10.47 9.01
C GLY A 11 -40.10 10.23 7.53
N SER A 12 -40.01 11.32 6.77
CA SER A 12 -39.47 11.36 5.42
C SER A 12 -38.06 10.73 5.37
N PRO A 13 -37.60 10.13 4.26
CA PRO A 13 -36.26 9.57 4.18
C PRO A 13 -35.25 10.73 4.19
N ASN A 14 -34.48 10.85 5.27
CA ASN A 14 -33.33 11.72 5.32
C ASN A 14 -32.31 11.24 4.29
N ASN A 15 -32.01 12.12 3.32
CA ASN A 15 -30.88 12.01 2.42
C ASN A 15 -29.60 11.80 3.25
N LEU A 16 -29.01 10.61 3.12
CA LEU A 16 -27.65 10.30 3.55
C LEU A 16 -26.69 10.95 2.56
N ALA A 17 -26.44 12.24 2.76
CA ALA A 17 -25.29 12.96 2.25
C ALA A 17 -24.41 13.31 3.46
N ALA A 18 -23.72 12.32 4.00
CA ALA A 18 -22.70 12.50 5.02
C ALA A 18 -21.70 11.33 4.92
N ASN A 19 -20.43 11.70 4.81
CA ASN A 19 -19.21 10.87 4.93
C ASN A 19 -18.49 10.42 3.64
N SER A 20 -18.41 11.27 2.61
CA SER A 20 -17.25 11.22 1.71
C SER A 20 -16.16 12.14 2.24
N THR A 21 -15.12 11.62 2.88
CA THR A 21 -13.90 12.39 3.26
C THR A 21 -13.01 12.73 2.04
N ILE A 22 -13.60 12.84 0.85
CA ILE A 22 -13.00 13.48 -0.33
C ILE A 22 -13.68 14.84 -0.48
N ALA A 23 -13.28 15.79 0.36
CA ALA A 23 -13.76 17.16 0.26
C ALA A 23 -12.59 18.08 -0.07
N THR A 24 -12.25 18.15 -1.35
CA THR A 24 -12.12 19.38 -2.15
C THR A 24 -11.93 19.01 -3.64
N HIS A 25 -12.52 19.82 -4.54
CA HIS A 25 -12.32 19.91 -6.00
C HIS A 25 -13.40 19.35 -6.95
N LYS A 26 -14.29 20.26 -7.38
CA LYS A 26 -14.82 20.51 -8.75
C LYS A 26 -15.38 19.38 -9.62
N THR A 27 -15.51 18.14 -9.16
CA THR A 27 -16.22 17.12 -9.97
C THR A 27 -17.73 17.40 -10.04
N LYS A 28 -18.33 17.14 -11.21
CA LYS A 28 -19.79 17.17 -11.46
C LYS A 28 -20.38 15.77 -11.59
N VAL A 29 -19.57 14.72 -11.40
CA VAL A 29 -19.99 13.31 -11.43
C VAL A 29 -20.56 12.90 -10.07
N ASN A 30 -21.68 12.18 -10.08
CA ASN A 30 -22.38 11.70 -8.90
C ASN A 30 -21.76 10.38 -8.39
N TRP A 31 -20.54 10.46 -7.87
CA TRP A 31 -19.80 9.29 -7.41
C TRP A 31 -20.54 8.49 -6.33
N LEU A 32 -20.59 7.17 -6.50
CA LEU A 32 -21.01 6.22 -5.50
C LEU A 32 -19.79 5.54 -4.87
N GLU A 33 -19.97 5.02 -3.65
CA GLU A 33 -18.97 4.14 -3.03
C GLU A 33 -19.06 2.71 -3.59
N TRP A 34 -17.93 2.00 -3.53
CA TRP A 34 -17.89 0.57 -3.84
C TRP A 34 -18.73 -0.23 -2.84
N SER A 35 -19.93 -0.62 -3.26
CA SER A 35 -20.94 -1.18 -2.36
C SER A 35 -21.89 -2.15 -3.06
N ASN A 36 -22.49 -3.06 -2.30
CA ASN A 36 -23.49 -3.99 -2.82
C ASN A 36 -24.68 -3.28 -3.48
N SER A 37 -25.05 -2.09 -3.00
CA SER A 37 -26.11 -1.27 -3.57
C SER A 37 -25.71 -0.69 -4.94
N ALA A 38 -24.49 -0.19 -5.11
CA ALA A 38 -24.00 0.30 -6.39
C ALA A 38 -23.96 -0.81 -7.45
N PHE A 39 -23.47 -1.99 -7.09
CA PHE A 39 -23.46 -3.16 -7.98
C PHE A 39 -24.88 -3.67 -8.28
N LYS A 40 -25.79 -3.65 -7.30
CA LYS A 40 -27.19 -3.98 -7.54
C LYS A 40 -27.83 -3.01 -8.54
N LYS A 41 -27.59 -1.71 -8.37
CA LYS A 41 -28.05 -0.67 -9.30
C LYS A 41 -27.52 -0.88 -10.71
N ALA A 42 -26.23 -1.22 -10.86
CA ALA A 42 -25.64 -1.52 -12.16
C ALA A 42 -26.34 -2.69 -12.88
N ARG A 43 -26.71 -3.73 -12.14
CA ARG A 43 -27.46 -4.89 -12.69
C ARG A 43 -28.90 -4.53 -13.04
N GLU A 44 -29.59 -3.79 -12.18
CA GLU A 44 -31.00 -3.42 -12.38
C GLU A 44 -31.17 -2.42 -13.53
N GLU A 45 -30.24 -1.49 -13.69
CA GLU A 45 -30.25 -0.52 -14.80
C GLU A 45 -29.58 -1.04 -16.08
N ASP A 46 -28.96 -2.22 -16.02
CA ASP A 46 -28.09 -2.80 -17.06
C ASP A 46 -27.07 -1.78 -17.63
N LYS A 47 -26.37 -1.09 -16.73
CA LYS A 47 -25.37 -0.08 -17.08
C LYS A 47 -23.97 -0.53 -16.69
N PRO A 48 -22.95 -0.28 -17.54
CA PRO A 48 -21.57 -0.48 -17.16
C PRO A 48 -21.20 0.44 -15.97
N ILE A 49 -20.24 -0.03 -15.18
CA ILE A 49 -19.66 0.74 -14.08
C ILE A 49 -18.47 1.52 -14.64
N LEU A 50 -18.36 2.80 -14.27
CA LEU A 50 -17.12 3.57 -14.40
C LEU A 50 -16.50 3.62 -13.01
N LEU A 51 -15.39 2.91 -12.83
CA LEU A 51 -14.60 2.93 -11.60
C LEU A 51 -13.46 3.95 -11.74
N ASP A 52 -13.47 4.93 -10.86
CA ASP A 52 -12.35 5.85 -10.65
C ASP A 52 -11.57 5.44 -9.39
N ILE A 53 -10.26 5.24 -9.54
CA ILE A 53 -9.33 5.02 -8.43
C ILE A 53 -8.43 6.24 -8.34
N SER A 54 -8.60 6.98 -7.26
CA SER A 54 -7.91 8.24 -6.99
C SER A 54 -7.03 8.11 -5.76
N ALA A 55 -6.18 9.10 -5.53
CA ALA A 55 -5.46 9.28 -4.28
C ALA A 55 -5.42 10.76 -3.88
N VAL A 56 -5.35 11.03 -2.58
CA VAL A 56 -5.30 12.42 -2.08
C VAL A 56 -4.00 13.14 -2.45
N TRP A 57 -2.91 12.39 -2.58
CA TRP A 57 -1.58 12.90 -2.89
C TRP A 57 -1.26 12.99 -4.38
N CYS A 58 -2.21 12.59 -5.24
CA CYS A 58 -2.00 12.40 -6.66
C CYS A 58 -2.33 13.66 -7.46
N HIS A 59 -1.31 14.34 -7.97
CA HIS A 59 -1.47 15.54 -8.80
C HIS A 59 -2.42 15.34 -9.99
N TRP A 60 -2.21 14.29 -10.79
CA TRP A 60 -3.02 14.02 -11.99
C TRP A 60 -4.47 13.66 -11.66
N CYS A 61 -4.74 13.16 -10.45
CA CYS A 61 -6.09 12.89 -9.97
C CYS A 61 -6.82 14.22 -9.74
N HIS A 62 -6.18 15.20 -9.09
CA HIS A 62 -6.73 16.55 -8.94
C HIS A 62 -6.93 17.24 -10.29
N VAL A 63 -5.96 17.14 -11.21
CA VAL A 63 -6.11 17.68 -12.57
C VAL A 63 -7.31 17.06 -13.28
N MET A 64 -7.50 15.73 -13.17
CA MET A 64 -8.63 15.04 -13.80
C MET A 64 -9.98 15.44 -13.18
N ASP A 65 -10.03 15.65 -11.87
CA ASP A 65 -11.22 16.16 -11.18
C ASP A 65 -11.60 17.56 -11.65
N GLU A 66 -10.63 18.47 -11.78
CA GLU A 66 -10.89 19.85 -12.18
C GLU A 66 -11.23 20.00 -13.66
N THR A 67 -10.63 19.18 -14.52
CA THR A 67 -10.75 19.29 -15.98
C THR A 67 -11.81 18.34 -16.54
N THR A 68 -11.62 17.03 -16.39
CA THR A 68 -12.40 15.99 -17.05
C THR A 68 -13.71 15.72 -16.33
N TYR A 69 -13.66 15.42 -15.04
CA TYR A 69 -14.88 15.17 -14.28
C TYR A 69 -15.61 16.46 -13.88
N GLY A 70 -14.97 17.62 -14.02
CA GLY A 70 -15.57 18.95 -13.87
C GLY A 70 -16.27 19.50 -15.12
N ASP A 71 -16.02 18.89 -16.29
CA ASP A 71 -16.70 19.21 -17.55
C ASP A 71 -18.18 18.77 -17.53
N GLU A 72 -19.09 19.64 -17.97
CA GLU A 72 -20.54 19.40 -17.87
C GLU A 72 -21.03 18.30 -18.80
N ASP A 73 -20.49 18.24 -20.01
CA ASP A 73 -20.93 17.28 -21.01
C ASP A 73 -20.40 15.89 -20.65
N VAL A 74 -19.14 15.80 -20.23
CA VAL A 74 -18.55 14.55 -19.71
C VAL A 74 -19.33 14.05 -18.49
N ALA A 75 -19.55 14.89 -17.49
CA ALA A 75 -20.25 14.49 -16.28
C ALA A 75 -21.69 14.06 -16.56
N LYS A 76 -22.39 14.74 -17.47
CA LYS A 76 -23.75 14.36 -17.89
C LYS A 76 -23.77 12.99 -18.58
N LEU A 77 -22.82 12.70 -19.45
CA LEU A 77 -22.69 11.39 -20.09
C LEU A 77 -22.46 10.28 -19.06
N ILE A 78 -21.53 10.50 -18.13
CA ILE A 78 -21.22 9.54 -17.05
C ILE A 78 -22.47 9.30 -16.19
N ASN A 79 -23.07 10.35 -15.65
CA ASN A 79 -24.22 10.27 -14.75
C ASN A 79 -25.46 9.63 -15.40
N THR A 80 -25.60 9.73 -16.72
CA THR A 80 -26.76 9.18 -17.45
C THR A 80 -26.54 7.71 -17.83
N HIS A 81 -25.35 7.37 -18.32
CA HIS A 81 -25.11 6.11 -19.02
C HIS A 81 -24.29 5.08 -18.23
N PHE A 82 -23.68 5.48 -17.11
CA PHE A 82 -22.83 4.62 -16.30
C PHE A 82 -23.29 4.63 -14.84
N ILE A 83 -22.81 3.64 -14.09
CA ILE A 83 -22.80 3.70 -12.62
C ILE A 83 -21.40 4.17 -12.19
N PRO A 84 -21.22 5.47 -11.86
CA PRO A 84 -19.93 5.98 -11.42
C PRO A 84 -19.63 5.52 -9.99
N ILE A 85 -18.53 4.81 -9.80
CA ILE A 85 -18.00 4.39 -8.50
C ILE A 85 -16.63 5.02 -8.33
N ARG A 86 -16.36 5.61 -7.16
CA ARG A 86 -15.03 6.13 -6.82
C ARG A 86 -14.51 5.53 -5.54
N ILE A 87 -13.23 5.23 -5.52
CA ILE A 87 -12.52 4.81 -4.31
C ILE A 87 -11.20 5.57 -4.17
N ASP A 88 -10.75 5.68 -2.93
CA ASP A 88 -9.40 6.11 -2.61
C ASP A 88 -8.49 4.88 -2.53
N THR A 89 -7.34 4.95 -3.20
CA THR A 89 -6.40 3.83 -3.34
C THR A 89 -5.78 3.40 -2.02
N ASP A 90 -5.56 4.34 -1.10
CA ASP A 90 -4.92 4.07 0.18
C ASP A 90 -5.94 3.49 1.16
N LYS A 91 -7.20 3.91 1.08
CA LYS A 91 -8.30 3.34 1.91
C LYS A 91 -8.79 1.98 1.41
N ARG A 92 -8.67 1.69 0.11
CA ARG A 92 -9.14 0.45 -0.53
C ARG A 92 -8.07 -0.16 -1.45
N PRO A 93 -6.89 -0.51 -0.92
CA PRO A 93 -5.82 -1.13 -1.71
C PRO A 93 -6.26 -2.49 -2.26
N ASP A 94 -7.19 -3.19 -1.60
CA ASP A 94 -7.80 -4.43 -2.10
C ASP A 94 -8.46 -4.28 -3.47
N ILE A 95 -9.12 -3.12 -3.71
CA ILE A 95 -9.70 -2.78 -5.02
C ILE A 95 -8.60 -2.32 -5.97
N ASN A 96 -7.69 -1.46 -5.51
CA ASN A 96 -6.57 -0.99 -6.34
C ASN A 96 -5.78 -2.15 -6.94
N ASP A 97 -5.40 -3.15 -6.13
CA ASP A 97 -4.62 -4.31 -6.55
C ASP A 97 -5.32 -5.20 -7.61
N ARG A 98 -6.61 -4.99 -7.83
CA ARG A 98 -7.43 -5.71 -8.81
C ARG A 98 -7.73 -4.92 -10.06
N TYR A 99 -7.85 -3.60 -9.92
CA TYR A 99 -8.41 -2.74 -10.97
C TYR A 99 -7.50 -1.62 -11.42
N ASN A 100 -6.33 -1.42 -10.79
CA ASN A 100 -5.35 -0.44 -11.23
C ASN A 100 -4.86 -0.73 -12.67
N MET A 101 -4.89 0.28 -13.53
CA MET A 101 -4.55 0.16 -14.96
C MET A 101 -3.11 0.61 -15.27
N GLY A 102 -2.21 0.50 -14.28
CA GLY A 102 -0.79 0.83 -14.38
C GLY A 102 -0.38 2.18 -13.80
N GLY A 103 -1.29 2.87 -13.08
CA GLY A 103 -0.98 4.14 -12.43
C GLY A 103 -2.23 4.85 -11.89
N TRP A 104 -2.02 6.05 -11.35
CA TRP A 104 -3.09 6.92 -10.84
C TRP A 104 -3.14 8.23 -11.64
N PRO A 105 -4.35 8.80 -11.87
CA PRO A 105 -5.65 8.17 -11.62
C PRO A 105 -5.82 6.92 -12.49
N THR A 106 -6.68 6.00 -12.08
CA THR A 106 -7.14 4.89 -12.93
C THR A 106 -8.61 5.10 -13.26
N THR A 107 -8.95 5.03 -14.55
CA THR A 107 -10.32 4.94 -15.05
C THR A 107 -10.55 3.56 -15.63
N ALA A 108 -11.36 2.74 -14.97
CA ALA A 108 -11.71 1.40 -15.41
C ALA A 108 -13.21 1.28 -15.74
N PHE A 109 -13.52 0.67 -16.87
CA PHE A 109 -14.90 0.38 -17.28
C PHE A 109 -15.21 -1.08 -17.01
N LEU A 110 -16.24 -1.35 -16.23
CA LEU A 110 -16.59 -2.70 -15.79
C LEU A 110 -18.00 -3.09 -16.22
N THR A 111 -18.23 -4.39 -16.35
CA THR A 111 -19.60 -4.94 -16.43
C THR A 111 -20.33 -4.74 -15.08
N PRO A 112 -21.68 -4.88 -15.02
CA PRO A 112 -22.44 -4.88 -13.77
C PRO A 112 -22.01 -5.93 -12.73
N GLU A 113 -21.25 -6.94 -13.15
CA GLU A 113 -20.66 -7.97 -12.31
C GLU A 113 -19.26 -7.60 -11.82
N GLY A 114 -18.69 -6.48 -12.31
CA GLY A 114 -17.36 -5.99 -11.94
C GLY A 114 -16.21 -6.54 -12.78
N LYS A 115 -16.49 -7.06 -13.98
CA LYS A 115 -15.45 -7.55 -14.90
C LYS A 115 -14.92 -6.43 -15.78
N ILE A 116 -13.60 -6.33 -15.93
CA ILE A 116 -12.95 -5.26 -16.72
C ILE A 116 -13.27 -5.40 -18.21
N ILE A 117 -13.85 -4.34 -18.78
CA ILE A 117 -14.10 -4.15 -20.22
C ILE A 117 -12.91 -3.42 -20.86
N ALA A 118 -12.52 -2.29 -20.27
CA ALA A 118 -11.45 -1.42 -20.75
C ALA A 118 -10.88 -0.58 -19.59
N GLY A 119 -9.73 0.03 -19.78
CA GLY A 119 -9.15 0.91 -18.78
C GLY A 119 -8.08 1.85 -19.34
N ALA A 120 -7.88 2.94 -18.62
CA ALA A 120 -6.86 3.96 -18.87
C ALA A 120 -6.39 4.56 -17.55
N THR A 121 -5.32 5.35 -17.58
CA THR A 121 -4.91 6.16 -16.43
C THR A 121 -5.56 7.55 -16.51
N TYR A 122 -4.79 8.62 -16.68
CA TYR A 122 -5.31 9.96 -16.92
C TYR A 122 -5.99 10.04 -18.29
N VAL A 123 -7.20 10.60 -18.33
CA VAL A 123 -7.95 10.85 -19.57
C VAL A 123 -8.43 12.30 -19.60
N PRO A 124 -8.05 13.10 -20.62
CA PRO A 124 -8.52 14.47 -20.77
C PRO A 124 -9.98 14.54 -21.29
N PRO A 125 -10.68 15.68 -21.15
CA PRO A 125 -12.12 15.78 -21.43
C PRO A 125 -12.54 15.36 -22.84
N GLU A 126 -11.80 15.83 -23.86
CA GLU A 126 -12.08 15.52 -25.27
C GLU A 126 -12.01 14.02 -25.57
N GLN A 127 -11.03 13.33 -24.97
CA GLN A 127 -10.86 11.88 -25.15
C GLN A 127 -11.86 11.07 -24.33
N MET A 128 -12.26 11.59 -23.15
CA MET A 128 -13.23 10.91 -22.29
C MET A 128 -14.56 10.71 -23.00
N THR A 129 -15.06 11.73 -23.72
CA THR A 129 -16.31 11.63 -24.48
C THR A 129 -16.28 10.49 -25.50
N ASP A 130 -15.20 10.39 -26.29
CA ASP A 130 -15.00 9.32 -27.27
C ASP A 130 -14.95 7.94 -26.63
N ILE A 131 -14.28 7.81 -25.48
CA ILE A 131 -14.18 6.55 -24.74
C ILE A 131 -15.55 6.13 -24.20
N LEU A 132 -16.29 7.06 -23.58
CA LEU A 132 -17.63 6.82 -23.04
C LEU A 132 -18.58 6.33 -24.15
N ASP A 133 -18.56 6.97 -25.32
CA ASP A 133 -19.38 6.56 -26.45
C ASP A 133 -19.01 5.17 -26.99
N LYS A 134 -17.70 4.87 -27.13
CA LYS A 134 -17.22 3.56 -27.55
C LYS A 134 -17.64 2.46 -26.57
N VAL A 135 -17.45 2.67 -25.27
CA VAL A 135 -17.82 1.69 -24.24
C VAL A 135 -19.33 1.48 -24.21
N ARG A 136 -20.14 2.56 -24.23
CA ARG A 136 -21.60 2.48 -24.23
C ARG A 136 -22.13 1.73 -25.45
N ASN A 137 -21.67 2.10 -26.65
CA ASN A 137 -22.14 1.50 -27.89
C ASN A 137 -21.66 0.03 -28.02
N GLY A 138 -20.41 -0.25 -27.63
CA GLY A 138 -19.87 -1.61 -27.61
C GLY A 138 -20.59 -2.51 -26.61
N TYR A 139 -20.84 -2.02 -25.39
CA TYR A 139 -21.56 -2.77 -24.37
C TYR A 139 -23.01 -3.06 -24.80
N SER A 140 -23.73 -2.10 -25.37
CA SER A 140 -25.10 -2.32 -25.85
C SER A 140 -25.21 -3.21 -27.09
N SER A 141 -24.30 -3.07 -28.05
CA SER A 141 -24.38 -3.75 -29.35
C SER A 141 -23.71 -5.12 -29.39
N SER A 142 -22.77 -5.38 -28.46
CA SER A 142 -21.92 -6.57 -28.49
C SER A 142 -21.64 -7.15 -27.10
N LYS A 143 -22.59 -6.96 -26.15
CA LYS A 143 -22.51 -7.46 -24.77
C LYS A 143 -22.04 -8.91 -24.68
N GLN A 144 -22.65 -9.80 -25.46
CA GLN A 144 -22.32 -11.23 -25.40
C GLN A 144 -20.89 -11.52 -25.85
N VAL A 145 -20.39 -10.81 -26.87
CA VAL A 145 -19.02 -10.97 -27.35
C VAL A 145 -18.01 -10.55 -26.28
N ILE A 146 -18.26 -9.41 -25.62
CA ILE A 146 -17.43 -8.92 -24.50
C ILE A 146 -17.43 -9.94 -23.36
N LEU A 147 -18.60 -10.47 -22.98
CA LEU A 147 -18.71 -11.47 -21.92
C LEU A 147 -17.98 -12.77 -22.27
N ASP A 148 -18.07 -13.22 -23.53
CA ASP A 148 -17.38 -14.42 -23.99
C ASP A 148 -15.84 -14.24 -24.00
N GLU A 149 -15.35 -13.05 -24.37
CA GLU A 149 -13.93 -12.70 -24.32
C GLU A 149 -13.41 -12.64 -22.88
N ILE A 150 -14.17 -12.02 -21.97
CA ILE A 150 -13.88 -12.00 -20.53
C ILE A 150 -13.83 -13.43 -19.98
N ALA A 151 -14.83 -14.26 -20.29
CA ALA A 151 -14.88 -15.64 -19.82
C ALA A 151 -13.69 -16.48 -20.33
N LYS A 152 -13.25 -16.26 -21.58
CA LYS A 152 -12.04 -16.90 -22.13
C LYS A 152 -10.78 -16.44 -21.39
N ARG A 153 -10.64 -15.14 -21.13
CA ARG A 153 -9.51 -14.58 -20.38
C ARG A 153 -9.46 -15.14 -18.96
N ASP A 154 -10.59 -15.13 -18.26
CA ASP A 154 -10.69 -15.61 -16.88
C ASP A 154 -10.35 -17.10 -16.80
N LYS A 155 -10.88 -17.91 -17.72
CA LYS A 155 -10.54 -19.33 -17.80
C LYS A 155 -9.05 -19.59 -18.07
N ASN A 156 -8.41 -18.76 -18.90
CA ASN A 156 -6.97 -18.85 -19.14
C ASN A 156 -6.17 -18.53 -17.86
N ILE A 157 -6.56 -17.48 -17.13
CA ILE A 157 -5.94 -17.11 -15.84
C ILE A 157 -6.11 -18.25 -14.81
N GLU A 158 -7.31 -18.83 -14.68
CA GLU A 158 -7.57 -19.97 -13.80
C GLU A 158 -6.74 -21.20 -14.17
N THR A 159 -6.60 -21.48 -15.47
CA THR A 159 -5.78 -22.60 -15.96
C THR A 159 -4.30 -22.41 -15.61
N ILE A 160 -3.78 -21.18 -15.74
CA ILE A 160 -2.41 -20.85 -15.33
C ILE A 160 -2.24 -21.04 -13.82
N ARG A 161 -3.17 -20.51 -13.01
CA ARG A 161 -3.14 -20.64 -11.54
C ARG A 161 -3.20 -22.10 -11.08
N SER A 162 -4.14 -22.88 -11.61
CA SER A 162 -4.31 -24.30 -11.25
C SER A 162 -3.14 -25.19 -11.70
N GLY A 163 -2.50 -24.87 -12.83
CA GLY A 163 -1.29 -25.56 -13.29
C GLY A 163 -0.06 -25.33 -12.38
N SER A 164 -0.04 -24.21 -11.67
CA SER A 164 1.03 -23.83 -10.73
C SER A 164 0.79 -24.37 -9.32
N ALA A 165 -0.44 -24.36 -8.82
CA ALA A 165 -0.81 -24.68 -7.43
C ALA A 165 -0.38 -26.08 -6.90
N SER A 166 0.00 -27.02 -7.76
CA SER A 166 0.43 -28.38 -7.36
C SER A 166 1.94 -28.55 -7.16
N LYS A 167 2.76 -27.58 -7.56
CA LYS A 167 4.21 -27.66 -7.44
C LYS A 167 4.66 -27.01 -6.14
N LYS A 168 5.63 -27.61 -5.46
CA LYS A 168 6.31 -27.00 -4.30
C LYS A 168 7.69 -26.51 -4.71
N THR A 169 8.07 -25.33 -4.24
CA THR A 169 9.44 -24.83 -4.36
C THR A 169 10.35 -25.59 -3.39
N VAL A 170 11.50 -26.03 -3.88
CA VAL A 170 12.58 -26.52 -3.02
C VAL A 170 13.32 -25.30 -2.47
N LEU A 171 13.16 -25.05 -1.18
CA LEU A 171 13.83 -23.95 -0.50
C LEU A 171 15.34 -24.20 -0.49
N SER A 172 16.11 -23.25 -0.99
CA SER A 172 17.57 -23.33 -1.06
C SER A 172 18.19 -21.95 -1.17
N ARG A 173 19.46 -21.83 -0.77
CA ARG A 173 20.22 -20.57 -0.84
C ARG A 173 20.36 -20.02 -2.26
N ASP A 174 20.30 -20.88 -3.27
CA ASP A 174 20.37 -20.54 -4.69
C ASP A 174 19.27 -19.55 -5.12
N ILE A 175 18.11 -19.56 -4.46
CA ILE A 175 17.04 -18.57 -4.66
C ILE A 175 17.52 -17.15 -4.35
N MET A 176 18.17 -16.98 -3.20
CA MET A 176 18.70 -15.70 -2.76
C MET A 176 19.83 -15.24 -3.69
N GLU A 177 20.78 -16.14 -3.98
CA GLU A 177 21.93 -15.84 -4.85
C GLU A 177 21.50 -15.39 -6.25
N LYS A 178 20.56 -16.10 -6.90
CA LYS A 178 20.03 -15.72 -8.21
C LYS A 178 19.23 -14.43 -8.20
N THR A 179 18.53 -14.13 -7.10
CA THR A 179 17.80 -12.87 -6.96
C THR A 179 18.77 -11.70 -6.82
N VAL A 180 19.82 -11.86 -6.01
CA VAL A 180 20.90 -10.87 -5.90
C VAL A 180 21.55 -10.65 -7.27
N ASP A 181 21.90 -11.72 -8.00
CA ASP A 181 22.48 -11.61 -9.33
C ASP A 181 21.57 -10.85 -10.30
N SER A 182 20.26 -11.13 -10.27
CA SER A 182 19.28 -10.41 -11.10
C SER A 182 19.17 -8.94 -10.72
N VAL A 183 19.16 -8.60 -9.42
CA VAL A 183 19.08 -7.22 -8.94
C VAL A 183 20.37 -6.45 -9.27
N VAL A 184 21.54 -7.07 -9.11
CA VAL A 184 22.82 -6.49 -9.50
C VAL A 184 22.89 -6.31 -11.02
N GLY A 185 22.35 -7.25 -11.79
CA GLY A 185 22.31 -7.19 -13.26
C GLY A 185 21.48 -6.04 -13.83
N SER A 186 20.51 -5.51 -13.09
CA SER A 186 19.68 -4.35 -13.50
C SER A 186 20.20 -3.00 -12.97
N TYR A 187 21.36 -3.00 -12.31
CA TYR A 187 21.96 -1.81 -11.73
C TYR A 187 22.33 -0.77 -12.79
N ASP A 188 21.88 0.48 -12.57
CA ASP A 188 22.31 1.64 -13.34
C ASP A 188 23.66 2.15 -12.82
N SER A 189 24.73 1.73 -13.51
CA SER A 189 26.08 2.14 -13.18
C SER A 189 26.39 3.62 -13.43
N PHE A 190 25.57 4.37 -14.16
CA PHE A 190 25.77 5.79 -14.39
C PHE A 190 25.20 6.61 -13.25
N TYR A 191 23.93 6.42 -12.94
CA TYR A 191 23.20 7.26 -11.98
C TYR A 191 22.95 6.61 -10.60
N GLY A 192 23.26 5.32 -10.42
CA GLY A 192 22.89 4.56 -9.23
C GLY A 192 21.41 4.16 -9.25
N GLY A 193 21.02 3.16 -8.49
CA GLY A 193 19.68 2.57 -8.54
C GLY A 193 19.50 1.53 -9.64
N PHE A 194 18.26 1.24 -9.99
CA PHE A 194 17.91 0.15 -10.89
C PHE A 194 16.91 0.62 -11.95
N GLY A 195 17.02 0.06 -13.16
CA GLY A 195 16.13 0.40 -14.27
C GLY A 195 16.29 1.83 -14.83
N GLY A 196 15.36 2.21 -15.70
CA GLY A 196 15.31 3.52 -16.38
C GLY A 196 14.25 4.47 -15.82
N ALA A 197 13.79 5.41 -16.64
CA ALA A 197 12.73 6.37 -16.28
C ALA A 197 11.31 5.82 -16.57
N PRO A 198 10.30 6.07 -15.69
CA PRO A 198 10.43 6.63 -14.35
C PRO A 198 11.17 5.66 -13.41
N LYS A 199 11.93 6.22 -12.46
CA LYS A 199 12.86 5.47 -11.61
C LYS A 199 12.41 5.44 -10.16
N PHE A 200 12.27 4.22 -9.64
CA PHE A 200 11.80 3.96 -8.28
C PHE A 200 12.94 3.53 -7.35
N PRO A 201 12.87 3.85 -6.04
CA PRO A 201 13.92 3.53 -5.06
C PRO A 201 14.26 2.04 -4.91
N MET A 202 13.30 1.15 -5.17
CA MET A 202 13.44 -0.31 -5.00
C MET A 202 13.98 -0.69 -3.60
N ILE A 203 13.36 -0.17 -2.54
CA ILE A 203 13.81 -0.33 -1.14
C ILE A 203 14.06 -1.81 -0.78
N ASN A 204 13.17 -2.70 -1.16
CA ASN A 204 13.28 -4.14 -0.86
C ASN A 204 14.49 -4.78 -1.54
N SER A 205 14.83 -4.37 -2.77
CA SER A 205 16.06 -4.81 -3.42
C SER A 205 17.31 -4.27 -2.72
N LEU A 206 17.27 -3.03 -2.21
CA LEU A 206 18.38 -2.46 -1.45
C LEU A 206 18.56 -3.14 -0.08
N ASN A 207 17.47 -3.52 0.61
CA ASN A 207 17.52 -4.32 1.83
C ASN A 207 18.18 -5.69 1.57
N LEU A 208 17.77 -6.39 0.51
CA LEU A 208 18.40 -7.63 0.09
C LEU A 208 19.91 -7.46 -0.19
N LEU A 209 20.30 -6.36 -0.84
CA LEU A 209 21.72 -6.06 -1.07
C LEU A 209 22.47 -5.71 0.24
N LEU A 210 21.85 -5.03 1.20
CA LEU A 210 22.44 -4.79 2.52
C LEU A 210 22.70 -6.11 3.26
N GLN A 211 21.74 -7.03 3.24
CA GLN A 211 21.90 -8.37 3.80
C GLN A 211 23.01 -9.15 3.08
N ASN A 212 23.00 -9.15 1.75
CA ASN A 212 24.06 -9.78 0.96
C ASN A 212 25.45 -9.19 1.26
N TYR A 213 25.56 -7.87 1.40
CA TYR A 213 26.81 -7.22 1.77
C TYR A 213 27.22 -7.57 3.20
N TYR A 214 26.28 -7.66 4.15
CA TYR A 214 26.57 -8.09 5.51
C TYR A 214 27.21 -9.48 5.54
N GLU A 215 26.69 -10.43 4.75
CA GLU A 215 27.19 -11.81 4.67
C GLU A 215 28.50 -11.94 3.90
N THR A 216 28.60 -11.31 2.73
CA THR A 216 29.68 -11.58 1.77
C THR A 216 30.83 -10.57 1.84
N LYS A 217 30.59 -9.38 2.39
CA LYS A 217 31.49 -8.22 2.34
C LYS A 217 31.92 -7.83 0.91
N SER A 218 31.07 -8.09 -0.09
CA SER A 218 31.32 -7.75 -1.50
C SER A 218 31.48 -6.24 -1.72
N ASP A 219 32.64 -5.82 -2.23
CA ASP A 219 32.93 -4.42 -2.59
C ASP A 219 32.01 -3.91 -3.72
N THR A 220 31.62 -4.79 -4.64
CA THR A 220 30.65 -4.46 -5.70
C THR A 220 29.29 -4.12 -5.10
N THR A 221 28.78 -4.97 -4.22
CA THR A 221 27.49 -4.76 -3.55
C THR A 221 27.53 -3.48 -2.71
N LYS A 222 28.62 -3.26 -1.96
CA LYS A 222 28.85 -2.03 -1.19
C LYS A 222 28.80 -0.78 -2.08
N SER A 223 29.48 -0.82 -3.22
CA SER A 223 29.56 0.31 -4.16
C SER A 223 28.20 0.64 -4.77
N ILE A 224 27.40 -0.38 -5.10
CA ILE A 224 26.02 -0.22 -5.59
C ILE A 224 25.16 0.48 -4.55
N ILE A 225 25.20 0.01 -3.30
CA ILE A 225 24.43 0.59 -2.17
C ILE A 225 24.83 2.06 -1.98
N ILE A 226 26.12 2.34 -1.81
CA ILE A 226 26.60 3.70 -1.54
C ILE A 226 26.21 4.65 -2.67
N LYS A 227 26.51 4.28 -3.92
CA LYS A 227 26.21 5.14 -5.06
C LYS A 227 24.71 5.40 -5.22
N THR A 228 23.87 4.38 -4.99
CA THR A 228 22.41 4.51 -5.09
C THR A 228 21.85 5.42 -4.00
N LEU A 229 22.20 5.18 -2.74
CA LEU A 229 21.70 5.97 -1.61
C LEU A 229 22.21 7.42 -1.67
N THR A 230 23.47 7.64 -2.06
CA THR A 230 23.99 9.00 -2.27
C THR A 230 23.26 9.70 -3.41
N ALA A 231 23.00 9.02 -4.53
CA ALA A 231 22.29 9.64 -5.65
C ALA A 231 20.87 10.05 -5.29
N MET A 232 20.13 9.22 -4.55
CA MET A 232 18.78 9.57 -4.09
C MET A 232 18.80 10.72 -3.07
N SER A 233 19.74 10.74 -2.11
CA SER A 233 19.72 11.73 -1.02
C SER A 233 20.34 13.09 -1.36
N THR A 234 21.11 13.18 -2.45
CA THR A 234 21.82 14.41 -2.84
C THR A 234 21.30 15.04 -4.13
N ARG A 235 20.26 14.45 -4.74
CA ARG A 235 19.61 14.96 -5.94
C ARG A 235 18.15 15.30 -5.64
N GLY A 236 17.28 15.25 -6.66
CA GLY A 236 15.89 15.71 -6.58
C GLY A 236 14.95 14.82 -5.76
N MET A 237 15.34 13.59 -5.41
CA MET A 237 14.50 12.66 -4.63
C MET A 237 14.33 13.06 -3.16
N TYR A 238 15.28 13.80 -2.60
CA TYR A 238 15.21 14.28 -1.22
C TYR A 238 14.84 15.76 -1.20
N ASP A 239 13.86 16.14 -0.39
CA ASP A 239 13.51 17.54 -0.22
C ASP A 239 14.52 18.23 0.70
N SER A 240 15.47 18.95 0.10
CA SER A 240 16.51 19.68 0.85
C SER A 240 15.99 20.85 1.68
N ILE A 241 14.72 21.25 1.51
CA ILE A 241 14.13 22.40 2.21
C ILE A 241 13.36 21.91 3.43
N ASP A 242 12.37 21.05 3.21
CA ASP A 242 11.44 20.61 4.26
C ASP A 242 11.81 19.25 4.87
N GLY A 243 12.76 18.54 4.24
CA GLY A 243 13.13 17.17 4.60
C GLY A 243 12.16 16.13 4.04
N GLY A 244 12.52 14.86 4.26
CA GLY A 244 11.78 13.71 3.74
C GLY A 244 12.06 13.42 2.27
N PHE A 245 11.73 12.20 1.87
CA PHE A 245 11.89 11.72 0.50
C PHE A 245 10.57 11.78 -0.25
N PHE A 246 10.69 12.14 -1.53
CA PHE A 246 9.65 11.97 -2.53
C PHE A 246 9.57 10.51 -2.98
N ARG A 247 8.43 10.09 -3.53
CA ARG A 247 8.16 8.68 -3.86
C ARG A 247 9.06 8.12 -4.96
N TYR A 248 9.23 8.85 -6.06
CA TYR A 248 10.03 8.38 -7.20
C TYR A 248 10.51 9.54 -8.10
N SER A 249 11.41 9.26 -9.03
CA SER A 249 11.89 10.24 -10.00
C SER A 249 11.31 9.98 -11.38
N THR A 250 10.88 11.04 -12.07
CA THR A 250 10.40 10.96 -13.45
C THR A 250 11.54 10.72 -14.45
N ASN A 251 12.80 10.84 -14.01
CA ASN A 251 13.97 10.57 -14.83
C ASN A 251 14.96 9.60 -14.16
N GLU A 252 15.85 9.04 -14.97
CA GLU A 252 16.85 8.06 -14.54
C GLU A 252 17.96 8.63 -13.64
N SER A 253 18.13 9.96 -13.66
CA SER A 253 19.20 10.67 -12.97
C SER A 253 18.86 11.09 -11.54
N TRP A 254 17.63 10.80 -11.07
CA TRP A 254 17.12 11.20 -9.76
C TRP A 254 16.95 12.71 -9.56
N THR A 255 16.91 13.50 -10.63
CA THR A 255 16.92 14.98 -10.53
C THR A 255 15.54 15.61 -10.55
N VAL A 256 14.53 14.93 -11.09
CA VAL A 256 13.15 15.43 -11.16
C VAL A 256 12.26 14.45 -10.39
N PRO A 257 11.84 14.76 -9.16
CA PRO A 257 10.93 13.91 -8.40
C PRO A 257 9.48 14.03 -8.91
N HIS A 258 8.64 13.07 -8.56
CA HIS A 258 7.20 13.29 -8.41
C HIS A 258 6.95 13.60 -6.93
N PHE A 259 6.28 14.72 -6.64
CA PHE A 259 6.44 15.45 -5.37
C PHE A 259 5.65 14.94 -4.16
N GLU A 260 4.93 13.82 -4.26
CA GLU A 260 4.26 13.20 -3.13
C GLU A 260 5.28 12.64 -2.13
N LYS A 261 4.94 12.76 -0.85
CA LYS A 261 5.73 12.15 0.25
C LYS A 261 4.82 11.21 1.03
N MET A 262 5.07 9.92 0.88
CA MET A 262 4.29 8.86 1.51
C MET A 262 4.90 8.48 2.85
N SER A 263 4.06 8.16 3.84
CA SER A 263 4.52 7.66 5.14
C SER A 263 5.27 6.34 5.00
N GLU A 264 4.72 5.39 4.23
CA GLU A 264 5.35 4.07 4.00
C GLU A 264 6.73 4.16 3.35
N ASP A 265 6.89 5.04 2.35
CA ASP A 265 8.17 5.25 1.68
C ASP A 265 9.20 5.83 2.65
N ASN A 266 8.81 6.86 3.41
CA ASN A 266 9.69 7.51 4.37
C ASN A 266 10.07 6.58 5.53
N ALA A 267 9.17 5.67 5.97
CA ALA A 267 9.51 4.61 6.90
C ALA A 267 10.62 3.71 6.32
N GLY A 268 10.42 3.21 5.10
CA GLY A 268 11.41 2.39 4.38
C GLY A 268 12.77 3.10 4.23
N PHE A 269 12.77 4.39 3.88
CA PHE A 269 14.00 5.18 3.78
C PHE A 269 14.72 5.35 5.12
N ILE A 270 14.00 5.62 6.22
CA ILE A 270 14.62 5.75 7.54
C ILE A 270 15.39 4.47 7.90
N LYS A 271 14.72 3.31 7.79
CA LYS A 271 15.35 2.00 8.06
C LYS A 271 16.56 1.79 7.15
N LEU A 272 16.37 1.93 5.84
CA LEU A 272 17.38 1.65 4.82
C LEU A 272 18.66 2.48 5.02
N TYR A 273 18.51 3.78 5.25
CA TYR A 273 19.65 4.69 5.42
C TYR A 273 20.38 4.45 6.75
N LEU A 274 19.68 4.09 7.84
CA LEU A 274 20.32 3.76 9.10
C LEU A 274 21.07 2.43 9.06
N GLU A 275 20.51 1.40 8.44
CA GLU A 275 21.19 0.11 8.25
C GLU A 275 22.41 0.26 7.34
N ALA A 276 22.29 1.05 6.27
CA ALA A 276 23.44 1.40 5.44
C ALA A 276 24.52 2.15 6.25
N TYR A 277 24.15 3.08 7.13
CA TYR A 277 25.10 3.75 8.03
C TYR A 277 25.84 2.74 8.93
N GLN A 278 25.12 1.83 9.59
CA GLN A 278 25.75 0.82 10.45
C GLN A 278 26.74 -0.08 9.69
N LEU A 279 26.44 -0.42 8.44
CA LEU A 279 27.28 -1.32 7.63
C LEU A 279 28.44 -0.62 6.90
N THR A 280 28.31 0.67 6.59
CA THR A 280 29.29 1.40 5.77
C THR A 280 30.09 2.45 6.54
N GLY A 281 29.53 2.99 7.64
CA GLY A 281 30.08 4.13 8.38
C GLY A 281 29.84 5.49 7.72
N GLU A 282 29.09 5.55 6.60
CA GLU A 282 28.86 6.78 5.85
C GLU A 282 27.91 7.73 6.60
N LYS A 283 28.45 8.81 7.18
CA LYS A 283 27.69 9.78 8.00
C LYS A 283 26.53 10.41 7.25
N LEU A 284 26.68 10.63 5.94
CA LEU A 284 25.60 11.14 5.07
C LEU A 284 24.31 10.34 5.26
N PHE A 285 24.40 9.01 5.42
CA PHE A 285 23.20 8.19 5.52
C PHE A 285 22.48 8.37 6.84
N LYS A 286 23.23 8.43 7.95
CA LYS A 286 22.66 8.77 9.25
C LYS A 286 22.01 10.15 9.23
N ASP A 287 22.69 11.16 8.69
CA ASP A 287 22.19 12.53 8.67
C ASP A 287 20.86 12.59 7.91
N LYS A 288 20.75 11.88 6.78
CA LYS A 288 19.52 11.83 5.98
C LYS A 288 18.38 11.08 6.67
N ALA A 289 18.68 10.00 7.39
CA ALA A 289 17.67 9.34 8.21
C ALA A 289 17.17 10.24 9.35
N VAL A 290 18.07 10.92 10.06
CA VAL A 290 17.71 11.85 11.15
C VAL A 290 16.89 13.03 10.64
N GLU A 291 17.27 13.62 9.51
CA GLU A 291 16.47 14.69 8.88
C GLU A 291 15.08 14.19 8.46
N THR A 292 14.98 12.97 7.92
CA THR A 292 13.70 12.34 7.54
C THR A 292 12.81 12.07 8.76
N ILE A 293 13.37 11.56 9.86
CA ILE A 293 12.65 11.40 11.13
C ILE A 293 12.07 12.74 11.60
N LYS A 294 12.87 13.82 11.53
CA LYS A 294 12.44 15.17 11.92
C LYS A 294 11.28 15.67 11.05
N TYR A 295 11.35 15.43 9.73
CA TYR A 295 10.25 15.72 8.80
C TYR A 295 8.98 14.95 9.15
N VAL A 296 9.07 13.64 9.37
CA VAL A 296 7.91 12.81 9.75
C VAL A 296 7.26 13.36 11.02
N LEU A 297 8.05 13.61 12.07
CA LEU A 297 7.56 14.15 13.33
C LEU A 297 6.98 15.57 13.22
N SER A 298 7.33 16.35 12.20
CA SER A 298 6.80 17.71 12.02
C SER A 298 5.58 17.76 11.10
N SER A 299 5.53 16.89 10.10
CA SER A 299 4.65 17.04 8.94
C SER A 299 3.72 15.85 8.73
N LEU A 300 4.14 14.63 9.09
CA LEU A 300 3.39 13.40 8.90
C LEU A 300 3.01 12.71 10.22
N ALA A 301 2.85 13.47 11.30
CA ALA A 301 2.55 12.92 12.61
C ALA A 301 1.58 13.79 13.41
N ASN A 302 0.69 13.13 14.15
CA ASN A 302 -0.07 13.74 15.24
C ASN A 302 0.55 13.33 16.58
N LYS A 303 1.16 14.28 17.28
CA LYS A 303 1.86 14.02 18.55
C LYS A 303 0.93 13.82 19.73
N ASP A 304 -0.31 14.32 19.65
CA ASP A 304 -1.28 14.20 20.74
C ASP A 304 -1.96 12.83 20.73
N ARG A 305 -2.12 12.24 19.53
CA ARG A 305 -2.73 10.93 19.31
C ARG A 305 -1.72 9.81 19.06
N PHE A 306 -0.44 10.15 18.90
CA PHE A 306 0.64 9.23 18.52
C PHE A 306 0.31 8.41 17.26
N ILE A 307 -0.18 9.09 16.21
CA ILE A 307 -0.45 8.48 14.90
C ILE A 307 0.40 9.10 13.82
N PHE A 308 0.69 8.32 12.78
CA PHE A 308 1.26 8.83 11.55
C PHE A 308 0.15 9.20 10.57
N TYR A 309 0.41 10.23 9.79
CA TYR A 309 -0.46 10.66 8.69
C TYR A 309 -0.02 9.96 7.40
N GLY A 310 -0.97 9.61 6.53
CA GLY A 310 -0.71 8.75 5.38
C GLY A 310 0.26 9.33 4.36
N SER A 311 0.05 10.59 3.97
CA SER A 311 0.82 11.22 2.88
C SER A 311 0.73 12.74 2.90
N GLN A 312 1.69 13.38 2.22
CA GLN A 312 1.64 14.80 1.86
C GLN A 312 1.51 14.97 0.34
N ASP A 313 0.61 15.86 -0.06
CA ASP A 313 0.17 16.06 -1.45
C ASP A 313 1.27 16.61 -2.37
N ALA A 314 1.26 16.18 -3.63
CA ALA A 314 2.19 16.57 -4.68
C ALA A 314 1.86 17.96 -5.27
N ASP A 315 1.84 19.00 -4.44
CA ASP A 315 1.59 20.38 -4.90
C ASP A 315 2.81 20.93 -5.66
N GLU A 316 2.79 20.79 -6.99
CA GLU A 316 3.85 21.29 -7.87
C GLU A 316 4.08 22.80 -7.70
N ASN A 317 3.03 23.59 -7.40
CA ASN A 317 3.18 25.04 -7.21
C ASN A 317 3.93 25.38 -5.94
N TYR A 318 3.88 24.52 -4.92
CA TYR A 318 4.65 24.66 -3.70
C TYR A 318 6.09 24.18 -3.90
N TYR A 319 6.29 22.97 -4.44
CA TYR A 319 7.61 22.34 -4.43
C TYR A 319 8.61 22.95 -5.43
N ILE A 320 8.16 23.63 -6.48
CA ILE A 320 9.08 24.37 -7.39
C ILE A 320 9.60 25.69 -6.79
N LYS A 321 9.08 26.12 -5.64
CA LYS A 321 9.40 27.41 -5.03
C LYS A 321 10.69 27.38 -4.24
N SER A 322 11.33 28.54 -4.15
CA SER A 322 12.51 28.74 -3.29
C SER A 322 12.16 28.62 -1.81
N VAL A 323 13.19 28.44 -0.96
CA VAL A 323 13.05 28.37 0.50
C VAL A 323 12.25 29.55 1.07
N ASP A 324 12.55 30.77 0.62
CA ASP A 324 11.90 31.99 1.13
C ASP A 324 10.44 32.12 0.68
N GLU A 325 10.10 31.57 -0.49
CA GLU A 325 8.73 31.50 -0.97
C GLU A 325 7.94 30.44 -0.21
N ARG A 326 8.46 29.21 -0.05
CA ARG A 326 7.80 28.13 0.70
C ARG A 326 7.48 28.52 2.14
N ARG A 327 8.38 29.26 2.81
CA ARG A 327 8.15 29.80 4.16
C ARG A 327 6.94 30.74 4.26
N ARG A 328 6.47 31.30 3.14
CA ARG A 328 5.32 32.21 3.08
C ARG A 328 4.05 31.53 2.56
N LEU A 329 4.16 30.29 2.08
CA LEU A 329 3.03 29.50 1.61
C LEU A 329 2.54 28.56 2.71
N ALA A 330 1.26 28.20 2.64
CA ALA A 330 0.79 27.05 3.40
C ALA A 330 1.48 25.79 2.89
N PRO A 331 1.91 24.86 3.76
CA PRO A 331 2.45 23.59 3.31
C PRO A 331 1.37 22.79 2.56
N PRO A 332 1.75 21.89 1.64
CA PRO A 332 0.82 21.03 0.94
C PRO A 332 -0.03 20.21 1.92
N TYR A 333 -1.25 19.88 1.50
CA TYR A 333 -2.19 19.12 2.30
C TYR A 333 -1.58 17.80 2.77
N THR A 334 -1.99 17.35 3.95
CA THR A 334 -1.55 16.08 4.53
C THR A 334 -2.78 15.24 4.84
N ASP A 335 -2.83 14.01 4.30
CA ASP A 335 -3.86 13.03 4.61
C ASP A 335 -3.72 12.59 6.07
N LYS A 336 -4.69 12.97 6.90
CA LYS A 336 -4.66 12.73 8.34
C LYS A 336 -5.10 11.32 8.75
N THR A 337 -5.37 10.47 7.78
CA THR A 337 -5.72 9.06 8.00
C THR A 337 -4.50 8.30 8.52
N ALA A 338 -4.71 7.50 9.57
CA ALA A 338 -3.73 6.52 10.06
C ALA A 338 -4.02 5.18 9.38
N TYR A 339 -3.04 4.60 8.69
CA TYR A 339 -3.17 3.31 8.01
C TYR A 339 -2.38 2.28 8.80
N THR A 340 -3.03 1.19 9.22
CA THR A 340 -2.45 0.25 10.18
C THR A 340 -1.09 -0.26 9.74
N ASN A 341 -0.96 -0.76 8.51
CA ASN A 341 0.32 -1.24 8.01
C ASN A 341 1.39 -0.13 7.93
N TRP A 342 1.03 1.09 7.51
CA TRP A 342 1.98 2.20 7.38
C TRP A 342 2.46 2.73 8.73
N ASP A 343 1.56 2.85 9.70
CA ASP A 343 1.89 3.20 11.08
C ASP A 343 2.81 2.14 11.70
N CYS A 344 2.54 0.84 11.47
CA CYS A 344 3.42 -0.25 11.88
C CYS A 344 4.82 -0.17 11.24
N MET A 345 4.90 0.10 9.92
CA MET A 345 6.17 0.29 9.21
C MET A 345 6.99 1.45 9.78
N MET A 346 6.33 2.57 10.05
CA MET A 346 6.98 3.76 10.62
C MET A 346 7.43 3.51 12.06
N SER A 347 6.58 2.91 12.90
CA SER A 347 6.93 2.53 14.27
C SER A 347 8.10 1.55 14.33
N SER A 348 8.13 0.55 13.42
CA SER A 348 9.26 -0.39 13.28
C SER A 348 10.56 0.36 12.96
N SER A 349 10.49 1.31 12.04
CA SER A 349 11.63 2.15 11.66
C SER A 349 12.07 3.08 12.79
N PHE A 350 11.13 3.59 13.60
CA PHE A 350 11.40 4.44 14.75
C PHE A 350 12.05 3.68 15.90
N LEU A 351 11.61 2.45 16.22
CA LEU A 351 12.27 1.61 17.24
C LEU A 351 13.69 1.24 16.81
N LYS A 352 13.88 0.88 15.54
CA LYS A 352 15.22 0.64 14.98
C LYS A 352 16.10 1.89 15.10
N ALA A 353 15.55 3.06 14.76
CA ALA A 353 16.26 4.32 14.87
C ALA A 353 16.60 4.70 16.31
N ALA A 354 15.70 4.46 17.27
CA ALA A 354 15.96 4.68 18.69
C ALA A 354 17.18 3.85 19.14
N ALA A 355 17.20 2.55 18.82
CA ALA A 355 18.33 1.67 19.16
C ALA A 355 19.66 2.18 18.59
N ILE A 356 19.66 2.68 17.35
CA ILE A 356 20.88 3.14 16.67
C ILE A 356 21.36 4.50 17.19
N LEU A 357 20.43 5.39 17.56
CA LEU A 357 20.72 6.77 17.93
C LEU A 357 20.87 6.98 19.44
N ALA A 358 20.64 5.96 20.28
CA ALA A 358 20.60 6.07 21.74
C ALA A 358 21.82 6.76 22.37
N GLU A 359 23.02 6.50 21.84
CA GLU A 359 24.28 7.09 22.33
C GLU A 359 24.63 8.44 21.67
N GLU A 360 24.12 8.70 20.46
CA GLU A 360 24.49 9.87 19.66
C GLU A 360 23.50 11.05 19.83
N ASP A 361 22.20 10.77 19.93
CA ASP A 361 21.12 11.74 20.11
C ASP A 361 20.01 11.15 21.00
N ARG A 362 20.28 11.14 22.31
CA ARG A 362 19.41 10.53 23.31
C ARG A 362 18.02 11.17 23.38
N GLU A 363 17.91 12.47 23.11
CA GLU A 363 16.63 13.17 23.12
C GLU A 363 15.76 12.70 21.96
N LEU A 364 16.31 12.66 20.74
CA LEU A 364 15.58 12.16 19.57
C LEU A 364 15.22 10.68 19.75
N SER A 365 16.18 9.87 20.22
CA SER A 365 15.98 8.45 20.51
C SER A 365 14.79 8.20 21.44
N ASN A 366 14.75 8.85 22.60
CA ASN A 366 13.65 8.69 23.55
C ASN A 366 12.32 9.13 22.94
N ARG A 367 12.32 10.22 22.15
CA ARG A 367 11.11 10.77 21.55
C ARG A 367 10.50 9.82 20.52
N ILE A 368 11.30 9.22 19.65
CA ILE A 368 10.81 8.29 18.62
C ILE A 368 10.45 6.92 19.20
N GLU A 369 11.15 6.47 20.24
CA GLU A 369 10.78 5.30 21.02
C GLU A 369 9.38 5.46 21.62
N THR A 370 9.17 6.53 22.40
CA THR A 370 7.85 6.80 23.01
C THR A 370 6.76 6.89 21.94
N PHE A 371 7.05 7.57 20.82
CA PHE A 371 6.06 7.69 19.74
C PHE A 371 5.66 6.33 19.17
N ALA A 372 6.63 5.45 18.89
CA ALA A 372 6.36 4.14 18.32
C ALA A 372 5.55 3.24 19.26
N LEU A 373 5.90 3.19 20.56
CA LEU A 373 5.19 2.36 21.54
C LEU A 373 3.76 2.85 21.80
N GLU A 374 3.55 4.17 21.85
CA GLU A 374 2.21 4.76 21.97
C GLU A 374 1.38 4.55 20.70
N ASN A 375 2.02 4.54 19.52
CA ASN A 375 1.35 4.25 18.26
C ASN A 375 0.85 2.79 18.19
N ILE A 376 1.68 1.82 18.61
CA ILE A 376 1.26 0.41 18.75
C ILE A 376 0.04 0.32 19.67
N SER A 377 0.10 0.99 20.83
CA SER A 377 -1.02 1.06 21.75
C SER A 377 -2.27 1.68 21.11
N PHE A 378 -2.12 2.77 20.35
CA PHE A 378 -3.24 3.37 19.62
C PHE A 378 -3.90 2.37 18.66
N LEU A 379 -3.11 1.64 17.86
CA LEU A 379 -3.61 0.68 16.89
C LEU A 379 -4.37 -0.48 17.56
N ILE A 380 -3.82 -1.08 18.62
CA ILE A 380 -4.51 -2.14 19.37
C ILE A 380 -5.86 -1.63 19.91
N HIS A 381 -5.90 -0.44 20.51
CA HIS A 381 -7.12 0.07 21.13
C HIS A 381 -8.20 0.50 20.13
N ASN A 382 -7.81 0.98 18.95
CA ASN A 382 -8.72 1.65 18.03
C ASN A 382 -8.97 0.90 16.72
N ALA A 383 -8.13 -0.06 16.34
CA ALA A 383 -8.19 -0.75 15.06
C ALA A 383 -8.19 -2.29 15.16
N PHE A 384 -8.04 -2.88 16.35
CA PHE A 384 -8.10 -4.34 16.53
C PHE A 384 -9.52 -4.84 16.77
N ASP A 385 -9.98 -5.76 15.93
CA ASP A 385 -11.20 -6.54 16.11
C ASP A 385 -10.86 -7.96 16.60
N ARG A 386 -11.43 -8.37 17.74
CA ARG A 386 -11.11 -9.68 18.37
C ARG A 386 -11.53 -10.90 17.54
N GLU A 387 -12.39 -10.73 16.53
CA GLU A 387 -12.86 -11.84 15.69
C GLU A 387 -12.11 -11.93 14.36
N ASN A 388 -11.75 -10.79 13.77
CA ASN A 388 -11.26 -10.70 12.40
C ASN A 388 -9.82 -10.17 12.29
N GLY A 389 -9.32 -9.47 13.31
CA GLY A 389 -7.97 -8.91 13.38
C GLY A 389 -7.95 -7.40 13.16
N MET A 390 -6.85 -6.89 12.63
CA MET A 390 -6.65 -5.48 12.37
C MET A 390 -7.52 -4.96 11.23
N MET A 391 -8.22 -3.87 11.49
CA MET A 391 -8.84 -3.01 10.47
C MET A 391 -7.77 -2.19 9.76
N HIS A 392 -8.07 -1.77 8.52
CA HIS A 392 -7.06 -1.20 7.64
C HIS A 392 -6.66 0.24 7.99
N TYR A 393 -7.63 1.10 8.29
CA TYR A 393 -7.33 2.51 8.57
C TYR A 393 -8.27 3.13 9.61
N HIS A 394 -7.83 4.23 10.21
CA HIS A 394 -8.59 5.07 11.12
C HIS A 394 -8.59 6.52 10.61
N ASP A 395 -9.76 7.07 10.28
CA ASP A 395 -9.89 8.40 9.64
C ASP A 395 -9.84 9.58 10.62
N GLY A 396 -9.85 9.28 11.91
CA GLY A 396 -9.85 10.27 12.99
C GLY A 396 -11.07 10.16 13.89
N GLU A 397 -12.12 9.49 13.42
CA GLU A 397 -13.34 9.22 14.18
C GLU A 397 -13.49 7.73 14.50
N LYS A 398 -13.20 6.86 13.53
CA LYS A 398 -13.32 5.40 13.71
C LYS A 398 -12.39 4.63 12.78
N ALA A 399 -12.22 3.34 13.08
CA ALA A 399 -11.55 2.40 12.21
C ALA A 399 -12.49 1.78 11.17
N TYR A 400 -11.91 1.36 10.04
CA TYR A 400 -12.62 0.79 8.90
C TYR A 400 -11.97 -0.50 8.41
N ALA A 401 -12.78 -1.53 8.24
CA ALA A 401 -12.45 -2.68 7.40
C ALA A 401 -12.46 -2.22 5.92
N PRO A 402 -11.61 -2.79 5.06
CA PRO A 402 -11.38 -4.22 4.94
C PRO A 402 -10.33 -4.78 5.91
N TYR A 403 -10.43 -6.08 6.21
CA TYR A 403 -9.40 -6.84 6.93
C TYR A 403 -8.42 -7.39 5.91
N LEU A 404 -7.25 -6.78 5.80
CA LEU A 404 -6.24 -7.13 4.81
C LEU A 404 -5.08 -7.87 5.47
N LEU A 405 -4.50 -8.82 4.74
CA LEU A 405 -3.34 -9.58 5.23
C LEU A 405 -2.17 -8.67 5.63
N ARG A 406 -1.92 -7.62 4.84
CA ARG A 406 -0.82 -6.67 5.11
C ARG A 406 -0.93 -6.00 6.47
N ASP A 407 -2.13 -5.65 6.92
CA ASP A 407 -2.32 -5.01 8.23
C ASP A 407 -2.02 -6.00 9.34
N GLN A 408 -2.39 -7.27 9.17
CA GLN A 408 -2.13 -8.31 10.17
C GLN A 408 -0.63 -8.56 10.30
N VAL A 409 0.03 -8.77 9.17
CA VAL A 409 1.44 -9.17 9.15
C VAL A 409 2.33 -8.01 9.64
N TRP A 410 2.06 -6.77 9.22
CA TRP A 410 2.83 -5.63 9.72
C TRP A 410 2.59 -5.36 11.20
N MET A 411 1.37 -5.58 11.70
CA MET A 411 1.08 -5.50 13.13
C MET A 411 1.85 -6.59 13.90
N ILE A 412 1.82 -7.84 13.47
CA ILE A 412 2.63 -8.92 14.08
C ILE A 412 4.11 -8.55 14.08
N LYS A 413 4.62 -8.00 12.97
CA LYS A 413 6.02 -7.60 12.87
C LYS A 413 6.39 -6.52 13.88
N ILE A 414 5.60 -5.45 14.00
CA ILE A 414 5.92 -4.37 14.95
C ILE A 414 5.80 -4.83 16.41
N GLU A 415 4.86 -5.72 16.73
CA GLU A 415 4.76 -6.36 18.05
C GLU A 415 6.02 -7.17 18.38
N LEU A 416 6.54 -7.96 17.43
CA LEU A 416 7.81 -8.67 17.61
C LEU A 416 9.00 -7.71 17.73
N ASP A 417 9.03 -6.64 16.93
CA ASP A 417 10.09 -5.62 17.03
C ASP A 417 10.05 -4.92 18.40
N ALA A 418 8.86 -4.62 18.93
CA ALA A 418 8.68 -4.02 20.24
C ALA A 418 9.07 -4.98 21.37
N TYR A 419 8.73 -6.28 21.25
CA TYR A 419 9.18 -7.30 22.20
C TYR A 419 10.70 -7.42 22.22
N GLU A 420 11.35 -7.49 21.07
CA GLU A 420 12.81 -7.58 20.96
C GLU A 420 13.52 -6.32 21.47
N TYR A 421 12.89 -5.14 21.30
CA TYR A 421 13.41 -3.87 21.79
C TYR A 421 13.26 -3.71 23.31
N THR A 422 12.08 -4.02 23.86
CA THR A 422 11.72 -3.72 25.26
C THR A 422 11.91 -4.89 26.22
N GLY A 423 11.82 -6.13 25.72
CA GLY A 423 11.67 -7.35 26.52
C GLY A 423 10.30 -7.49 27.20
N GLU A 424 9.32 -6.62 26.90
CA GLU A 424 8.01 -6.64 27.52
C GLU A 424 7.11 -7.71 26.90
N ARG A 425 6.72 -8.68 27.73
CA ARG A 425 5.93 -9.84 27.34
C ARG A 425 4.58 -9.55 26.66
N PRO A 426 3.82 -8.49 27.01
CA PRO A 426 2.54 -8.21 26.35
C PRO A 426 2.64 -8.10 24.83
N TYR A 427 3.73 -7.55 24.29
CA TYR A 427 3.90 -7.45 22.84
C TYR A 427 4.00 -8.84 22.17
N LEU A 428 4.75 -9.77 22.79
CA LEU A 428 4.81 -11.15 22.31
C LEU A 428 3.45 -11.84 22.38
N GLU A 429 2.70 -11.65 23.47
CA GLU A 429 1.37 -12.25 23.64
C GLU A 429 0.38 -11.75 22.56
N TYR A 430 0.42 -10.46 22.22
CA TYR A 430 -0.36 -9.91 21.11
C TYR A 430 0.10 -10.44 19.74
N ALA A 431 1.40 -10.57 19.51
CA ALA A 431 1.93 -11.17 18.29
C ALA A 431 1.45 -12.62 18.11
N GLU A 432 1.42 -13.41 19.17
CA GLU A 432 0.89 -14.78 19.16
C GLU A 432 -0.62 -14.81 18.91
N GLU A 433 -1.41 -14.00 19.64
CA GLU A 433 -2.88 -13.90 19.47
C GLU A 433 -3.24 -13.51 18.02
N LEU A 434 -2.57 -12.50 17.47
CA LEU A 434 -2.84 -12.03 16.11
C LEU A 434 -2.34 -13.02 15.06
N THR A 435 -1.25 -13.75 15.31
CA THR A 435 -0.77 -14.83 14.42
C THR A 435 -1.79 -15.95 14.32
N ASP A 436 -2.37 -16.37 15.44
CA ASP A 436 -3.43 -17.39 15.45
C ASP A 436 -4.66 -16.92 14.68
N LEU A 437 -5.05 -15.65 14.86
CA LEU A 437 -6.18 -15.06 14.15
C LEU A 437 -5.92 -14.95 12.64
N MET A 438 -4.72 -14.53 12.25
CA MET A 438 -4.28 -14.46 10.86
C MET A 438 -4.31 -15.84 10.21
N LEU A 439 -3.71 -16.86 10.84
CA LEU A 439 -3.70 -18.23 10.32
C LEU A 439 -5.10 -18.82 10.28
N LYS A 440 -6.00 -18.46 11.20
CA LYS A 440 -7.40 -18.89 11.15
C LYS A 440 -8.16 -18.27 9.98
N ASN A 441 -7.99 -16.97 9.74
CA ASN A 441 -8.87 -16.20 8.84
C ASN A 441 -8.35 -16.08 7.40
N PHE A 442 -7.03 -16.18 7.18
CA PHE A 442 -6.40 -15.95 5.88
C PHE A 442 -5.73 -17.20 5.29
N TRP A 443 -5.53 -18.27 6.06
CA TRP A 443 -4.87 -19.48 5.57
C TRP A 443 -5.72 -20.24 4.54
N SER A 444 -5.09 -20.64 3.45
CA SER A 444 -5.66 -21.56 2.46
C SER A 444 -4.87 -22.85 2.42
N GLU A 445 -5.51 -23.95 2.83
CA GLU A 445 -4.90 -25.30 2.79
C GLU A 445 -4.61 -25.76 1.37
N SER A 446 -5.42 -25.35 0.38
CA SER A 446 -5.18 -25.72 -1.02
C SER A 446 -4.01 -24.96 -1.65
N GLU A 447 -3.76 -23.73 -1.19
CA GLU A 447 -2.71 -22.86 -1.73
C GLU A 447 -1.41 -22.93 -0.91
N ASN A 448 -1.39 -23.57 0.26
CA ASN A 448 -0.29 -23.53 1.22
C ASN A 448 0.22 -22.10 1.46
N GLY A 449 -0.68 -21.18 1.79
CA GLY A 449 -0.33 -19.79 2.02
C GLY A 449 -1.51 -18.93 2.46
N LEU A 450 -1.20 -17.67 2.73
CA LEU A 450 -2.14 -16.68 3.23
C LEU A 450 -2.75 -15.89 2.07
N MET A 451 -4.07 -15.73 2.09
CA MET A 451 -4.82 -14.93 1.14
C MET A 451 -4.80 -13.45 1.55
N ASP A 452 -5.00 -12.55 0.59
CA ASP A 452 -4.95 -11.09 0.80
C ASP A 452 -6.10 -10.53 1.65
N THR A 453 -7.22 -11.22 1.69
CA THR A 453 -8.47 -10.83 2.37
C THR A 453 -9.11 -12.03 3.06
N ILE A 454 -9.86 -11.79 4.14
CA ILE A 454 -10.54 -12.85 4.89
C ILE A 454 -11.60 -13.59 4.05
N GLN A 455 -11.71 -14.91 4.26
CA GLN A 455 -12.79 -15.72 3.67
C GLN A 455 -14.04 -15.65 4.55
N THR A 456 -14.90 -14.63 4.36
CA THR A 456 -16.19 -14.62 5.06
C THR A 456 -17.25 -15.37 4.29
N ASN A 457 -17.95 -16.29 4.96
CA ASN A 457 -19.12 -16.99 4.42
C ASN A 457 -20.35 -16.06 4.22
N SER A 458 -20.29 -14.81 4.70
CA SER A 458 -21.46 -13.92 4.87
C SER A 458 -21.57 -12.78 3.87
N THR A 459 -20.51 -12.44 3.11
CA THR A 459 -20.56 -11.35 2.12
C THR A 459 -20.03 -11.81 0.77
N LYS A 460 -20.91 -11.90 -0.23
CA LYS A 460 -20.47 -11.99 -1.63
C LYS A 460 -19.72 -10.72 -1.99
N SER A 461 -18.40 -10.80 -2.08
CA SER A 461 -17.58 -9.74 -2.64
C SER A 461 -18.00 -9.49 -4.10
N ASN A 462 -18.06 -8.22 -4.51
CA ASN A 462 -18.40 -7.86 -5.89
C ASN A 462 -17.16 -7.88 -6.78
N GLY A 463 -17.34 -8.23 -8.06
CA GLY A 463 -16.25 -8.19 -9.02
C GLY A 463 -15.09 -9.11 -8.67
N GLU A 464 -13.88 -8.65 -8.95
CA GLU A 464 -12.62 -9.37 -8.73
C GLU A 464 -12.27 -9.51 -7.25
N LEU A 465 -12.96 -8.80 -6.33
CA LEU A 465 -12.82 -9.03 -4.88
C LEU A 465 -13.35 -10.39 -4.44
N ALA A 466 -14.18 -11.05 -5.26
CA ALA A 466 -14.58 -12.44 -5.01
C ALA A 466 -13.42 -13.43 -5.18
N VAL A 467 -12.34 -13.02 -5.86
CA VAL A 467 -11.16 -13.84 -6.06
C VAL A 467 -10.10 -13.44 -5.05
N HIS A 468 -9.82 -14.31 -4.11
CA HIS A 468 -8.72 -14.14 -3.15
C HIS A 468 -7.37 -14.36 -3.84
N LYS A 469 -6.37 -13.54 -3.49
CA LYS A 469 -5.02 -13.60 -4.05
C LYS A 469 -4.02 -13.99 -2.98
N LYS A 470 -3.07 -14.86 -3.33
CA LYS A 470 -1.91 -15.18 -2.50
C LYS A 470 -0.77 -14.25 -2.90
N ASN A 471 -0.63 -13.13 -2.21
CA ASN A 471 0.39 -12.13 -2.53
C ASN A 471 1.76 -12.56 -1.98
N LEU A 472 2.82 -12.41 -2.77
CA LEU A 472 4.16 -12.88 -2.43
C LEU A 472 4.76 -12.10 -1.24
N SER A 473 4.75 -10.78 -1.29
CA SER A 473 5.36 -9.90 -0.29
C SER A 473 4.79 -10.11 1.11
N GLU A 474 3.46 -10.05 1.26
CA GLU A 474 2.81 -10.26 2.56
C GLU A 474 3.05 -11.68 3.11
N ASN A 475 3.12 -12.69 2.24
CA ASN A 475 3.44 -14.06 2.66
C ASN A 475 4.91 -14.21 3.07
N ALA A 476 5.85 -13.59 2.37
CA ALA A 476 7.26 -13.59 2.74
C ALA A 476 7.46 -12.96 4.12
N LEU A 477 6.84 -11.80 4.36
CA LEU A 477 6.88 -11.14 5.67
C LEU A 477 6.20 -11.97 6.77
N ALA A 478 5.09 -12.66 6.45
CA ALA A 478 4.47 -13.58 7.40
C ALA A 478 5.38 -14.76 7.76
N ALA A 479 6.10 -15.32 6.78
CA ALA A 479 7.08 -16.37 7.02
C ALA A 479 8.23 -15.87 7.91
N GLU A 480 8.74 -14.66 7.69
CA GLU A 480 9.73 -14.01 8.57
C GLU A 480 9.21 -13.93 10.02
N CYS A 481 8.00 -13.39 10.24
CA CYS A 481 7.39 -13.29 11.57
C CYS A 481 7.23 -14.67 12.24
N LEU A 482 6.80 -15.68 11.50
CA LEU A 482 6.66 -17.06 12.01
C LEU A 482 8.02 -17.68 12.35
N ILE A 483 9.07 -17.42 11.58
CA ILE A 483 10.43 -17.87 11.89
C ILE A 483 10.92 -17.20 13.18
N ARG A 484 10.69 -15.90 13.35
CA ARG A 484 11.01 -15.18 14.59
C ARG A 484 10.26 -15.76 15.80
N LEU A 485 8.96 -15.98 15.68
CA LEU A 485 8.15 -16.64 16.72
C LEU A 485 8.68 -18.03 17.06
N TYR A 486 9.08 -18.83 16.08
CA TYR A 486 9.71 -20.13 16.34
C TYR A 486 10.99 -19.99 17.18
N HIS A 487 11.86 -19.03 16.84
CA HIS A 487 13.10 -18.81 17.59
C HIS A 487 12.88 -18.27 19.01
N ILE A 488 11.84 -17.47 19.21
CA ILE A 488 11.48 -16.91 20.52
C ILE A 488 10.81 -17.96 21.41
N THR A 489 9.87 -18.74 20.88
CA THR A 489 8.99 -19.62 21.66
C THR A 489 9.44 -21.08 21.69
N GLY A 490 10.20 -21.52 20.68
CA GLY A 490 10.54 -22.94 20.46
C GLY A 490 9.43 -23.77 19.82
N GLU A 491 8.28 -23.17 19.52
CA GLU A 491 7.11 -23.88 18.99
C GLU A 491 7.28 -24.22 17.51
N LYS A 492 7.48 -25.51 17.21
CA LYS A 492 7.69 -26.01 15.84
C LYS A 492 6.52 -25.71 14.89
N TYR A 493 5.34 -25.44 15.44
CA TYR A 493 4.17 -25.05 14.67
C TYR A 493 4.46 -23.86 13.74
N TYR A 494 5.08 -22.80 14.27
CA TYR A 494 5.39 -21.60 13.49
C TYR A 494 6.39 -21.89 12.37
N LYS A 495 7.46 -22.64 12.66
CA LYS A 495 8.43 -23.07 11.66
C LYS A 495 7.76 -23.86 10.52
N ASN A 496 6.91 -24.83 10.85
CA ASN A 496 6.23 -25.63 9.83
C ASN A 496 5.31 -24.78 8.95
N ARG A 497 4.65 -23.78 9.52
CA ARG A 497 3.81 -22.83 8.76
C ARG A 497 4.66 -21.93 7.86
N ALA A 498 5.79 -21.41 8.34
CA ALA A 498 6.72 -20.63 7.52
C ALA A 498 7.25 -21.44 6.32
N GLU A 499 7.72 -22.67 6.56
CA GLU A 499 8.20 -23.56 5.48
C GLU A 499 7.08 -23.89 4.47
N ALA A 500 5.84 -24.06 4.94
CA ALA A 500 4.70 -24.27 4.06
C ALA A 500 4.40 -23.05 3.18
N ILE A 501 4.43 -21.84 3.75
CA ILE A 501 4.27 -20.58 3.00
C ILE A 501 5.35 -20.45 1.94
N LEU A 502 6.62 -20.53 2.35
CA LEU A 502 7.75 -20.33 1.43
C LEU A 502 7.73 -21.38 0.31
N SER A 503 7.50 -22.65 0.64
CA SER A 503 7.42 -23.71 -0.39
C SER A 503 6.17 -23.62 -1.28
N GLY A 504 5.19 -22.79 -0.93
CA GLY A 504 3.94 -22.57 -1.64
C GLY A 504 4.03 -21.64 -2.86
N PHE A 505 5.22 -21.16 -3.26
CA PHE A 505 5.42 -20.27 -4.42
C PHE A 505 6.27 -20.91 -5.55
N PRO A 506 5.75 -21.93 -6.26
CA PRO A 506 6.49 -22.71 -7.28
C PRO A 506 7.01 -21.89 -8.47
N ASP A 507 6.29 -20.85 -8.87
CA ASP A 507 6.64 -20.02 -10.04
C ASP A 507 7.87 -19.13 -9.79
N TYR A 508 8.30 -19.01 -8.54
CA TYR A 508 9.50 -18.26 -8.16
C TYR A 508 10.77 -18.79 -8.84
N SER A 509 10.86 -20.11 -9.02
CA SER A 509 12.06 -20.79 -9.55
C SER A 509 12.49 -20.35 -10.95
N ASN A 510 11.67 -19.57 -11.67
CA ASN A 510 11.93 -19.13 -13.05
C ASN A 510 11.87 -17.60 -13.26
N ASN A 511 11.61 -16.79 -12.22
CA ASN A 511 11.40 -15.34 -12.38
C ASN A 511 12.01 -14.51 -11.25
N TYR A 512 13.34 -14.51 -11.18
CA TYR A 512 14.12 -13.68 -10.26
C TYR A 512 14.10 -12.21 -10.72
N SER A 513 13.66 -11.29 -9.86
CA SER A 513 13.54 -9.86 -10.18
C SER A 513 13.52 -8.97 -8.92
N HIS A 514 13.33 -7.66 -9.10
CA HIS A 514 13.11 -6.73 -7.98
C HIS A 514 11.91 -7.12 -7.11
N PHE A 515 10.83 -7.62 -7.73
CA PHE A 515 9.57 -7.97 -7.06
C PHE A 515 9.69 -9.22 -6.18
N THR A 516 10.81 -9.94 -6.27
CA THR A 516 11.06 -11.17 -5.51
C THR A 516 12.05 -10.98 -4.36
N SER A 517 12.44 -9.74 -4.06
CA SER A 517 13.51 -9.45 -3.08
C SER A 517 13.12 -9.84 -1.65
N GLU A 518 11.90 -9.54 -1.21
CA GLU A 518 11.44 -9.89 0.15
C GLU A 518 11.33 -11.40 0.35
N TYR A 519 10.89 -12.14 -0.67
CA TYR A 519 10.86 -13.59 -0.62
C TYR A 519 12.26 -14.21 -0.66
N ALA A 520 13.24 -13.57 -1.31
CA ALA A 520 14.62 -14.03 -1.28
C ALA A 520 15.28 -13.83 0.09
N GLU A 521 14.85 -12.80 0.82
CA GLU A 521 15.33 -12.45 2.16
C GLU A 521 14.75 -13.37 3.24
N ALA A 522 13.45 -13.68 3.16
CA ALA A 522 12.72 -14.59 4.05
C ALA A 522 13.10 -16.07 3.83
#